data_AF-A0A800EVY2-F1
#
_entry.id   AF-A0A800EVY2-F1
#
_cell.length_a   1.000
_cell.length_b   1.000
_cell.length_c   1.000
_cell.angle_alpha   90.00
_cell.angle_beta   90.00
_cell.angle_gamma   90.00
#
_symmetry.space_group_name_H-M   'P 1'
#
loop_
_entity.id
_entity.type
_entity.pdbx_description
1 polymer ?
#
loop_
_entity_poly.entity_id
_entity_poly.type
_entity_poly.pdbx_seq_one_letter_code
_entity_poly.pdbx_strand_id
1 'polypeptide(L)' 'MTILQIRTVPDPILRRKSRKIREVDDAIRELAHDMVATMYEAGGVGL' A
#
# COMPACT_ATOMS: atom_id res chain seq x y z
N MET A 1 12.00 -4.01 -5.26
CA MET A 1 10.97 -2.96 -5.14
C MET A 1 10.15 -2.96 -6.40
N THR A 2 8.84 -3.10 -6.25
CA THR A 2 7.85 -3.16 -7.34
C THR A 2 6.87 -2.01 -7.17
N ILE A 3 6.41 -1.45 -8.29
CA ILE A 3 5.41 -0.37 -8.28
C ILE A 3 4.02 -0.97 -8.31
N LEU A 4 3.21 -0.59 -7.33
CA LEU A 4 1.86 -1.10 -7.13
C LEU A 4 0.84 -0.25 -7.87
N GLN A 5 -0.24 -0.87 -8.34
CA GLN A 5 -1.35 -0.16 -8.97
C GLN A 5 -2.22 0.53 -7.89
N ILE A 6 -2.24 1.86 -7.89
CA ILE A 6 -3.09 2.66 -7.01
C ILE A 6 -4.55 2.53 -7.46
N ARG A 7 -5.43 2.14 -6.53
CA ARG A 7 -6.89 2.10 -6.76
C ARG A 7 -7.50 3.48 -6.54
N THR A 8 -8.47 3.83 -7.36
CA THR A 8 -9.20 5.11 -7.29
C THR A 8 -10.69 4.89 -7.01
N VAL A 9 -11.37 5.92 -6.52
CA VAL A 9 -12.83 5.90 -6.34
C VAL A 9 -13.49 5.64 -7.71
N PRO A 10 -14.48 4.74 -7.82
CA PRO A 10 -15.34 4.21 -6.75
C PRO A 10 -15.03 2.78 -6.26
N ASP A 11 -13.79 2.30 -6.33
CA ASP A 11 -13.46 0.92 -5.93
C ASP A 11 -13.94 0.61 -4.49
N PRO A 12 -14.84 -0.38 -4.28
CA PRO A 12 -15.41 -0.67 -2.96
C PRO A 12 -14.36 -1.13 -1.94
N ILE A 13 -13.18 -1.59 -2.38
CA ILE A 13 -12.08 -1.97 -1.48
C ILE A 13 -11.65 -0.78 -0.61
N LEU A 14 -11.73 0.45 -1.13
CA LEU A 14 -11.34 1.68 -0.44
C LEU A 14 -12.27 2.04 0.73
N ARG A 15 -13.44 1.39 0.84
CA ARG A 15 -14.40 1.56 1.94
C ARG A 15 -14.37 0.42 2.95
N ARG A 16 -13.57 -0.63 2.71
CA ARG A 16 -13.48 -1.78 3.61
C ARG A 16 -12.47 -1.51 4.71
N LYS A 17 -12.79 -1.93 5.93
CA LYS A 17 -11.87 -1.85 7.07
C LYS A 17 -10.72 -2.85 6.89
N SER A 18 -9.49 -2.38 6.97
CA SER A 18 -8.30 -3.22 6.92
C SER A 18 -8.22 -4.18 8.11
N ARG A 19 -7.61 -5.35 7.89
CA ARG A 19 -7.34 -6.32 8.96
C ARG A 19 -6.18 -5.83 9.83
N LYS A 20 -6.21 -6.15 11.13
CA LYS A 20 -5.10 -5.85 12.03
C LYS A 20 -3.92 -6.76 11.71
N ILE A 21 -2.76 -6.16 11.47
CA ILE A 21 -1.48 -6.88 11.37
C ILE A 21 -1.06 -7.29 12.79
N ARG A 22 -0.79 -8.59 13.01
CA ARG A 22 -0.37 -9.13 14.32
C ARG A 22 1.14 -9.29 14.44
N GLU A 23 1.80 -9.49 13.31
CA GLU A 23 3.24 -9.72 13.21
C GLU A 23 3.76 -9.04 11.94
N VAL A 24 4.97 -8.51 12.01
CA VAL A 24 5.65 -7.84 10.89
C VAL A 24 6.78 -8.73 10.41
N ASP A 25 6.43 -9.65 9.52
CA ASP A 25 7.37 -10.52 8.83
C ASP A 25 8.02 -9.81 7.63
N ASP A 26 8.88 -10.53 6.91
CA ASP A 26 9.61 -9.99 5.76
C ASP A 26 8.66 -9.62 4.61
N ALA A 27 7.55 -10.34 4.43
CA ALA A 27 6.57 -10.03 3.39
C ALA A 27 5.86 -8.69 3.67
N ILE A 28 5.53 -8.40 4.93
CA ILE A 28 4.97 -7.10 5.31
C ILE A 28 6.00 -5.98 5.12
N ARG A 29 7.28 -6.24 5.40
CA ARG A 29 8.37 -5.26 5.17
C ARG A 29 8.53 -4.98 3.67
N GLU A 30 8.54 -6.01 2.84
CA GLU A 30 8.61 -5.87 1.38
C GLU A 30 7.41 -5.08 0.84
N LEU A 31 6.19 -5.38 1.32
CA LEU A 31 5.00 -4.60 0.94
C LEU A 31 5.12 -3.13 1.32
N ALA A 32 5.62 -2.82 2.52
CA ALA A 32 5.84 -1.44 2.95
C ALA A 32 6.88 -0.72 2.07
N HIS A 33 7.95 -1.41 1.67
CA HIS A 33 8.94 -0.88 0.75
C HIS A 33 8.34 -0.57 -0.64
N ASP A 34 7.51 -1.46 -1.17
CA ASP A 34 6.81 -1.28 -2.44
C ASP A 34 5.79 -0.13 -2.38
N MET A 35 5.08 0.02 -1.26
CA MET A 35 4.17 1.15 -1.02
C MET A 35 4.92 2.49 -1.01
N VAL A 36 6.05 2.58 -0.32
CA VAL A 36 6.88 3.81 -0.29
C VAL A 36 7.39 4.15 -1.68
N ALA A 37 7.89 3.17 -2.44
CA ALA A 37 8.33 3.39 -3.82
C ALA A 37 7.18 3.91 -4.71
N THR A 38 6.01 3.27 -4.62
CA THR A 38 4.80 3.66 -5.35
C THR A 38 4.35 5.09 -5.01
N MET A 39 4.42 5.47 -3.73
CA MET A 39 4.06 6.81 -3.26
C MET A 39 4.96 7.88 -3.90
N TYR A 40 6.28 7.66 -3.91
CA TYR A 40 7.23 8.60 -4.52
C TYR A 40 7.03 8.73 -6.03
N GLU A 41 6.79 7.61 -6.73
CA GLU A 41 6.52 7.64 -8.17
C GLU A 41 5.25 8.43 -8.50
N ALA A 42 4.20 8.28 -7.68
CA ALA A 42 2.96 9.04 -7.82
C ALA A 42 3.09 10.53 -7.41
N GLY A 43 4.25 10.97 -6.90
CA GLY A 43 4.45 12.33 -6.38
C GLY A 43 3.66 12.62 -5.10
N GLY A 44 3.27 11.58 -4.37
CA GLY A 44 2.47 11.67 -3.15
C GLY A 44 3.30 11.89 -1.89
N VAL A 45 2.61 12.23 -0.79
CA VAL A 45 3.20 12.37 0.55
C VAL A 45 2.66 11.36 1.56
N GLY A 46 1.75 10.49 1.13
CA GLY A 46 1.21 9.38 1.92
C GLY A 46 0.53 8.35 1.03
N LEU A 47 0.64 7.08 1.39
CA LEU A 47 -0.03 5.93 0.77
C LEU A 47 -0.46 4.92 1.83
#